data_AF-A0A2J6H7C6-F1
#
_entry.id   AF-A0A2J6H7C6-F1
#
_cell.length_a   1.000
_cell.length_b   1.000
_cell.length_c   1.000
_cell.angle_alpha   90.00
_cell.angle_beta   90.00
_cell.angle_gamma   90.00
#
_symmetry.space_group_name_H-M   'P 1'
#
loop_
_entity.id
_entity.type
_entity.pdbx_description
1 polymer ?
#
loop_
_entity_poly.entity_id
_entity_poly.type
_entity_poly.pdbx_seq_one_letter_code
_entity_poly.pdbx_strand_id
1 'polypeptide(L)'
;MFETSYDFVKVCKNQALNKPYLYETILYRFETPVTRYTVEVEHYHHDIFIIKFYRNSDRKNKLKFNILTNEFNSTKIIATCVHIMLSILNKKPLASFGFIGANTIDSLKNYNEQKNFTKRFRVYKQAMENLIGENLFHHSMDTVNSAYLMINNRNKSTQDILSRAKIIFEKIYPEMNM
;
A
#
# COMPACT_ATOMS: atom_id res chain seq x y z
N MET A 1 3.01 -15.50 -13.00
CA MET A 1 4.16 -14.73 -12.43
C MET A 1 4.01 -14.43 -10.93
N PHE A 2 2.80 -14.28 -10.37
CA PHE A 2 2.57 -14.01 -8.93
C PHE A 2 1.91 -15.17 -8.18
N GLU A 3 2.17 -16.41 -8.59
CA GLU A 3 1.48 -17.61 -8.07
C GLU A 3 1.95 -18.02 -6.67
N THR A 4 3.10 -17.51 -6.22
CA THR A 4 3.65 -17.83 -4.91
C THR A 4 3.85 -16.56 -4.08
N SER A 5 3.39 -16.56 -2.84
CA SER A 5 3.73 -15.57 -1.81
C SER A 5 4.70 -16.17 -0.78
N TYR A 6 5.21 -15.33 0.12
CA TYR A 6 5.75 -15.79 1.40
C TYR A 6 4.61 -16.01 2.40
N ASP A 7 4.83 -16.90 3.36
CA ASP A 7 3.93 -17.03 4.50
C ASP A 7 3.99 -15.76 5.35
N PHE A 8 2.82 -15.27 5.75
CA PHE A 8 2.70 -14.07 6.54
C PHE A 8 1.86 -14.32 7.79
N VAL A 9 2.21 -13.60 8.85
CA VAL A 9 1.49 -13.63 10.13
C VAL A 9 0.98 -12.24 10.47
N LYS A 10 -0.24 -12.19 11.01
CA LYS A 10 -0.78 -10.98 11.60
C LYS A 10 -0.18 -10.81 13.00
N VAL A 11 0.48 -9.69 13.25
CA VAL A 11 1.22 -9.44 14.49
C VAL A 11 0.34 -8.76 15.53
N CYS A 12 -0.18 -7.58 15.19
CA CYS A 12 -1.01 -6.79 16.09
C CYS A 12 -1.91 -5.82 15.33
N LYS A 13 -2.80 -5.18 16.08
CA LYS A 13 -3.63 -4.06 15.65
C LYS A 13 -3.38 -2.89 16.59
N ASN A 14 -3.09 -1.72 16.04
CA ASN A 14 -2.93 -0.49 16.80
C ASN A 14 -4.10 0.43 16.46
N GLN A 15 -4.93 0.77 17.45
CA GLN A 15 -6.00 1.74 17.24
C GLN A 15 -5.42 3.14 17.02
N ALA A 16 -6.02 3.88 16.10
CA ALA A 16 -5.60 5.24 15.81
C ALA A 16 -6.31 6.21 16.76
N LEU A 17 -5.60 6.63 17.81
CA LEU A 17 -6.18 7.56 18.80
C LEU A 17 -6.22 9.01 18.30
N ASN A 18 -5.34 9.40 17.37
CA ASN A 18 -5.11 10.82 16.99
C ASN A 18 -4.97 11.07 15.47
N LYS A 19 -5.46 10.18 14.60
CA LYS A 19 -5.39 10.37 13.14
C LYS A 19 -6.80 10.48 12.54
N PRO A 20 -7.16 11.60 11.90
CA PRO A 20 -8.47 11.75 11.28
C PRO A 20 -8.76 10.61 10.29
N TYR A 21 -9.97 10.06 10.36
CA TYR A 21 -10.48 9.00 9.47
C TYR A 21 -9.78 7.63 9.53
N LEU A 22 -8.68 7.49 10.27
CA LEU A 22 -8.00 6.22 10.48
C LEU A 22 -8.64 5.52 11.67
N TYR A 23 -9.06 4.26 11.50
CA TYR A 23 -9.56 3.45 12.60
C TYR A 23 -8.43 2.68 13.29
N GLU A 24 -7.65 1.96 12.50
CA GLU A 24 -6.58 1.11 13.01
C GLU A 24 -5.46 0.94 11.99
N THR A 25 -4.29 0.57 12.49
CA THR A 25 -3.20 0.04 11.66
C THR A 25 -2.98 -1.41 12.05
N ILE A 26 -3.11 -2.31 11.06
CA ILE A 26 -2.88 -3.74 11.22
C ILE A 26 -1.46 -4.03 10.74
N LEU A 27 -0.66 -4.69 11.59
CA LEU A 27 0.69 -5.10 11.23
C LEU A 27 0.71 -6.56 10.83
N TYR A 28 1.28 -6.84 9.65
CA TYR A 28 1.67 -8.18 9.23
C TYR A 28 3.18 -8.28 9.12
N ARG A 29 3.70 -9.50 9.23
CA ARG A 29 5.11 -9.81 9.00
C ARG A 29 5.24 -11.02 8.11
N PHE A 30 6.26 -11.01 7.27
CA PHE A 30 6.71 -12.17 6.51
C PHE A 30 8.24 -12.16 6.44
N GLU A 31 8.81 -13.32 6.16
CA GLU A 31 10.26 -13.50 6.06
C GLU A 31 10.63 -13.92 4.65
N THR A 32 11.74 -13.37 4.17
CA THR A 32 12.41 -13.82 2.95
C THR A 32 13.74 -14.44 3.36
N PRO A 33 14.45 -15.12 2.44
CA PRO A 33 15.79 -15.63 2.72
C PRO A 33 16.81 -14.54 3.14
N VAL A 34 16.51 -13.27 2.84
CA VAL A 34 17.42 -12.14 3.06
C VAL A 34 17.03 -11.34 4.30
N THR A 35 15.74 -11.08 4.51
CA THR A 35 15.30 -10.19 5.59
C THR A 35 13.85 -10.43 5.99
N ARG A 36 13.47 -9.82 7.12
CA ARG A 36 12.10 -9.78 7.59
C ARG A 36 11.45 -8.49 7.15
N TYR A 37 10.23 -8.57 6.64
CA TYR A 37 9.43 -7.41 6.30
C TYR A 37 8.31 -7.19 7.30
N THR A 38 7.95 -5.92 7.47
CA THR A 38 6.71 -5.51 8.12
C THR A 38 5.82 -4.85 7.08
N VAL A 39 4.55 -5.27 7.04
CA VAL A 39 3.50 -4.66 6.23
C VAL A 39 2.56 -3.90 7.17
N GLU A 40 2.44 -2.60 6.95
CA GLU A 40 1.47 -1.73 7.60
C GLU A 40 0.22 -1.63 6.72
N VAL A 41 -0.92 -2.06 7.25
CA VAL A 41 -2.22 -1.91 6.62
C VAL A 41 -3.04 -0.90 7.43
N GLU A 42 -3.16 0.31 6.91
CA GLU A 42 -3.95 1.37 7.51
C GLU A 42 -5.42 1.21 7.08
N HIS A 43 -6.33 1.04 8.05
CA HIS A 43 -7.76 0.89 7.83
C HIS A 43 -8.47 2.21 8.10
N TYR A 44 -8.98 2.83 7.04
CA TYR A 44 -9.71 4.09 7.08
C TYR A 44 -11.22 3.89 7.02
N HIS A 45 -11.96 4.99 7.22
CA HIS A 45 -13.39 5.07 6.94
C HIS A 45 -13.75 4.49 5.56
N HIS A 46 -14.97 3.95 5.45
CA HIS A 46 -15.47 3.29 4.23
C HIS A 46 -14.70 2.03 3.81
N ASP A 47 -14.08 1.36 4.78
CA ASP A 47 -13.31 0.12 4.56
C ASP A 47 -12.24 0.28 3.47
N ILE A 48 -11.59 1.45 3.44
CA ILE A 48 -10.41 1.70 2.60
C ILE A 48 -9.17 1.22 3.36
N PHE A 49 -8.40 0.32 2.75
CA PHE A 49 -7.17 -0.24 3.31
C PHE A 49 -5.96 0.22 2.52
N ILE A 50 -5.08 1.01 3.14
CA ILE A 50 -3.83 1.48 2.52
C ILE A 50 -2.68 0.59 2.96
N ILE A 51 -1.93 0.06 1.99
CA ILE A 51 -0.87 -0.92 2.25
C ILE A 51 0.49 -0.29 2.00
N LYS A 52 1.38 -0.49 2.97
CA LYS A 52 2.77 -0.03 2.96
C LYS A 52 3.65 -1.14 3.52
N PHE A 53 4.89 -1.26 3.05
CA PHE A 53 5.82 -2.25 3.60
C PHE A 53 7.25 -1.73 3.63
N TYR A 54 8.06 -2.29 4.54
CA TYR A 54 9.47 -1.95 4.72
C TYR A 54 10.20 -3.11 5.41
N ARG A 55 11.54 -3.11 5.35
CA ARG A 55 12.35 -4.08 6.10
C ARG A 55 12.25 -3.81 7.59
N ASN A 56 12.11 -4.84 8.40
CA ASN A 56 11.96 -4.70 9.84
C ASN A 56 13.18 -4.04 10.52
N SER A 57 14.37 -4.11 9.90
CA SER A 57 15.57 -3.35 10.31
C SER A 57 15.34 -1.83 10.26
N ASP A 58 14.56 -1.37 9.29
CA ASP A 58 14.35 0.05 9.00
C ASP A 58 13.18 0.64 9.81
N ARG A 59 12.59 -0.12 10.74
CA ARG A 59 11.35 0.27 11.47
C ARG A 59 11.41 1.64 12.17
N LYS A 60 12.60 2.03 12.64
CA LYS A 60 12.83 3.31 13.33
C LYS A 60 13.24 4.44 12.38
N ASN A 61 13.49 4.13 11.11
CA ASN A 61 13.90 5.11 10.11
C ASN A 61 12.67 5.89 9.61
N LYS A 62 12.76 7.22 9.57
CA LYS A 62 11.69 8.08 9.05
C LYS A 62 11.43 7.85 7.55
N LEU A 63 12.46 7.45 6.80
CA LEU A 63 12.42 7.17 5.36
C LEU A 63 12.24 5.68 5.04
N LYS A 64 11.76 4.87 5.99
CA LYS A 64 11.69 3.40 5.85
C LYS A 64 10.99 2.90 4.58
N PHE A 65 10.03 3.66 4.04
CA PHE A 65 9.30 3.33 2.81
C PHE A 65 10.04 3.76 1.53
N ASN A 66 11.00 4.69 1.63
CA ASN A 66 11.75 5.24 0.52
C ASN A 66 13.01 4.43 0.19
N ILE A 67 13.51 3.65 1.16
CA ILE A 67 14.76 2.89 1.04
C ILE A 67 14.60 1.71 0.07
N LEU A 68 15.57 1.53 -0.83
CA LEU A 68 15.68 0.32 -1.64
C LEU A 68 16.25 -0.83 -0.82
N THR A 69 15.61 -1.99 -0.92
CA THR A 69 16.03 -3.18 -0.16
C THR A 69 17.14 -3.96 -0.85
N ASN A 70 17.35 -3.72 -2.15
CA ASN A 70 18.32 -4.43 -3.02
C ASN A 70 18.17 -5.95 -2.98
N GLU A 71 16.96 -6.44 -2.74
CA GLU A 71 16.69 -7.88 -2.65
C GLU A 71 16.44 -8.54 -4.02
N PHE A 72 16.19 -7.74 -5.06
CA PHE A 72 15.92 -8.20 -6.43
C PHE A 72 14.77 -9.22 -6.58
N ASN A 73 13.95 -9.41 -5.54
CA ASN A 73 12.79 -10.30 -5.53
C ASN A 73 11.48 -9.52 -5.27
N SER A 74 11.30 -8.41 -5.98
CA SER A 74 10.14 -7.52 -5.82
C SER A 74 8.82 -8.22 -6.13
N THR A 75 8.80 -9.11 -7.12
CA THR A 75 7.58 -9.83 -7.55
C THR A 75 6.96 -10.64 -6.41
N LYS A 76 7.75 -11.47 -5.71
CA LYS A 76 7.23 -12.32 -4.62
C LYS A 76 6.86 -11.49 -3.37
N ILE A 77 7.57 -10.40 -3.12
CA ILE A 77 7.24 -9.43 -2.07
C ILE A 77 5.88 -8.78 -2.35
N ILE A 78 5.67 -8.29 -3.58
CA ILE A 78 4.39 -7.69 -4.01
C ILE A 78 3.28 -8.73 -3.95
N ALA A 79 3.52 -9.97 -4.42
CA ALA A 79 2.55 -11.07 -4.33
C ALA A 79 2.12 -11.31 -2.88
N THR A 80 3.03 -11.22 -1.92
CA THR A 80 2.73 -11.38 -0.50
C THR A 80 1.82 -10.27 0.02
N CYS A 81 2.07 -9.02 -0.37
CA CYS A 81 1.16 -7.91 -0.08
C CYS A 81 -0.24 -8.12 -0.67
N VAL A 82 -0.33 -8.66 -1.90
CA VAL A 82 -1.61 -9.00 -2.53
C VAL A 82 -2.33 -10.12 -1.77
N HIS A 83 -1.63 -11.17 -1.32
CA HIS A 83 -2.25 -12.22 -0.53
C HIS A 83 -2.76 -11.70 0.82
N ILE A 84 -2.07 -10.75 1.44
CA ILE A 84 -2.58 -10.03 2.62
C ILE A 84 -3.88 -9.29 2.27
N MET A 85 -3.96 -8.59 1.13
CA MET A 85 -5.19 -7.93 0.66
C MET A 85 -6.34 -8.92 0.51
N LEU A 86 -6.11 -10.05 -0.16
CA LEU A 86 -7.11 -11.10 -0.35
C LEU A 86 -7.57 -11.67 1.00
N SER A 87 -6.66 -11.85 1.96
CA SER A 87 -7.03 -12.31 3.32
C SER A 87 -7.94 -11.33 4.06
N ILE A 88 -7.80 -10.03 3.79
CA ILE A 88 -8.67 -8.99 4.32
C ILE A 88 -10.00 -8.98 3.59
N LEU A 89 -9.99 -9.05 2.25
CA LEU A 89 -11.18 -9.08 1.41
C LEU A 89 -12.10 -10.25 1.76
N ASN A 90 -11.55 -11.42 2.06
CA ASN A 90 -12.31 -12.59 2.52
C ASN A 90 -13.07 -12.34 3.83
N LYS A 91 -12.54 -11.46 4.70
CA LYS A 91 -13.16 -11.09 5.98
C LYS A 91 -14.05 -9.85 5.85
N LYS A 92 -13.76 -8.98 4.88
CA LYS A 92 -14.45 -7.73 4.60
C LYS A 92 -14.76 -7.64 3.11
N PRO A 93 -15.89 -8.20 2.65
CA PRO A 93 -16.20 -8.32 1.22
C PRO A 93 -16.41 -6.99 0.47
N LEU A 94 -16.52 -5.87 1.19
CA LEU A 94 -16.63 -4.50 0.65
C LEU A 94 -15.31 -3.72 0.72
N ALA A 95 -14.24 -4.33 1.23
CA ALA A 95 -12.94 -3.69 1.37
C ALA A 95 -12.44 -3.15 0.04
N SER A 96 -12.02 -1.89 0.06
CA SER A 96 -11.30 -1.21 -1.01
C SER A 96 -9.83 -1.09 -0.62
N PHE A 97 -8.92 -1.06 -1.59
CA PHE A 97 -7.49 -1.11 -1.32
C PHE A 97 -6.74 -0.01 -2.04
N GLY A 98 -5.65 0.48 -1.45
CA GLY A 98 -4.79 1.44 -2.12
C GLY A 98 -3.34 1.38 -1.65
N PHE A 99 -2.48 2.07 -2.36
CA PHE A 99 -1.08 2.23 -2.00
C PHE A 99 -0.54 3.55 -2.53
N ILE A 100 0.63 3.95 -1.99
CA ILE A 100 1.47 4.97 -2.60
C ILE A 100 2.80 4.35 -2.99
N GLY A 101 3.19 4.54 -4.25
CA GLY A 101 4.53 4.24 -4.71
C GLY A 101 5.50 5.29 -4.20
N ALA A 102 6.02 5.10 -2.99
CA ALA A 102 6.99 6.02 -2.39
C ALA A 102 8.19 6.23 -3.34
N ASN A 103 8.67 7.46 -3.43
CA ASN A 103 9.86 7.77 -4.22
C ASN A 103 11.12 7.18 -3.56
N THR A 104 12.06 6.77 -4.38
CA THR A 104 13.35 6.26 -3.91
C THR A 104 14.22 7.40 -3.38
N ILE A 105 14.74 7.24 -2.17
CA ILE A 105 15.75 8.13 -1.60
C ILE A 105 16.97 7.28 -1.21
N ASP A 106 18.11 7.57 -1.81
CA ASP A 106 19.40 6.93 -1.54
C ASP A 106 20.44 8.02 -1.23
N SER A 107 20.67 8.24 0.06
CA SER A 107 21.61 9.24 0.55
C SER A 107 23.06 8.92 0.21
N LEU A 108 23.42 7.64 0.02
CA LEU A 108 24.79 7.24 -0.32
C LEU A 108 25.13 7.60 -1.76
N LYS A 109 24.14 7.50 -2.66
CA LYS A 109 24.29 7.85 -4.09
C LYS A 109 23.83 9.27 -4.41
N ASN A 110 23.49 10.07 -3.40
CA ASN A 110 22.87 11.38 -3.56
C ASN A 110 21.69 11.38 -4.55
N TYR A 111 20.88 10.33 -4.50
CA TYR A 111 19.78 10.11 -5.42
C TYR A 111 18.45 10.31 -4.72
N ASN A 112 17.61 11.16 -5.33
CA ASN A 112 16.25 11.41 -4.89
C ASN A 112 15.33 11.35 -6.12
N GLU A 113 14.52 10.29 -6.20
CA GLU A 113 13.53 10.13 -7.26
C GLU A 113 12.41 11.16 -7.07
N GLN A 114 11.88 11.69 -8.18
CA GLN A 114 10.72 12.59 -8.12
C GLN A 114 9.49 11.87 -7.51
N LYS A 115 8.64 12.62 -6.81
CA LYS A 115 7.45 12.06 -6.14
C LYS A 115 6.36 11.63 -7.15
N ASN A 116 6.31 12.26 -8.33
CA ASN A 116 5.38 11.90 -9.39
C ASN A 116 5.84 10.67 -10.17
N PHE A 117 4.88 9.80 -10.47
CA PHE A 117 5.04 8.65 -11.35
C PHE A 117 6.27 7.76 -11.05
N THR A 118 6.49 7.42 -9.78
CA THR A 118 7.68 6.68 -9.32
C THR A 118 7.80 5.28 -9.93
N LYS A 119 9.02 4.71 -9.92
CA LYS A 119 9.28 3.31 -10.29
C LYS A 119 8.38 2.35 -9.50
N ARG A 120 8.25 2.55 -8.19
CA ARG A 120 7.39 1.72 -7.34
C ARG A 120 5.93 1.80 -7.77
N PHE A 121 5.42 3.00 -8.03
CA PHE A 121 4.05 3.19 -8.51
C PHE A 121 3.79 2.42 -9.80
N ARG A 122 4.69 2.56 -10.80
CA ARG A 122 4.54 1.86 -12.09
C ARG A 122 4.51 0.35 -11.92
N VAL A 123 5.43 -0.21 -11.14
CA VAL A 123 5.52 -1.65 -10.90
C VAL A 123 4.31 -2.17 -10.13
N TYR A 124 3.88 -1.47 -9.07
CA TYR A 124 2.76 -1.90 -8.25
C TYR A 124 1.43 -1.76 -9.00
N LYS A 125 1.24 -0.68 -9.77
CA LYS A 125 0.08 -0.49 -10.66
C LYS A 125 -0.05 -1.67 -11.62
N GLN A 126 1.03 -1.98 -12.33
CA GLN A 126 1.03 -3.09 -13.28
C GLN A 126 0.75 -4.43 -12.59
N ALA A 127 1.29 -4.66 -11.39
CA ALA A 127 1.00 -5.86 -10.61
C ALA A 127 -0.49 -5.96 -10.25
N MET A 128 -1.11 -4.87 -9.81
CA MET A 128 -2.54 -4.85 -9.47
C MET A 128 -3.42 -5.06 -10.71
N GLU A 129 -3.15 -4.36 -11.81
CA GLU A 129 -3.92 -4.52 -13.06
C GLU A 129 -3.87 -5.94 -13.60
N ASN A 130 -2.72 -6.62 -13.46
CA ASN A 130 -2.55 -8.00 -13.91
C ASN A 130 -3.20 -9.03 -12.98
N LEU A 131 -3.26 -8.76 -11.66
CA LEU A 131 -3.74 -9.73 -10.66
C LEU A 131 -5.21 -9.57 -10.31
N ILE A 132 -5.65 -8.32 -10.30
CA ILE A 132 -6.96 -7.88 -9.84
C ILE A 132 -7.50 -7.04 -10.99
N GLY A 133 -8.06 -7.70 -12.00
CA GLY A 133 -8.67 -7.01 -13.13
C GLY A 133 -9.92 -6.20 -12.73
N GLU A 134 -10.55 -5.54 -13.70
CA GLU A 134 -11.59 -4.54 -13.46
C GLU A 134 -12.97 -5.10 -13.03
N ASN A 135 -13.14 -6.43 -13.05
CA ASN A 135 -14.43 -7.05 -12.73
C ASN A 135 -14.86 -6.80 -11.28
N LEU A 136 -13.92 -6.88 -10.34
CA LEU A 136 -14.20 -6.74 -8.90
C LEU A 136 -13.94 -5.33 -8.37
N PHE A 137 -13.06 -4.58 -9.03
CA PHE A 137 -12.62 -3.28 -8.57
C PHE A 137 -12.65 -2.24 -9.68
N HIS A 138 -13.07 -1.04 -9.34
CA HIS A 138 -12.85 0.16 -10.13
C HIS A 138 -11.49 0.75 -9.76
N HIS A 139 -10.64 0.96 -10.75
CA HIS A 139 -9.27 1.42 -10.56
C HIS A 139 -9.17 2.92 -10.78
N SER A 140 -8.59 3.63 -9.81
CA SER A 140 -8.34 5.07 -9.88
C SER A 140 -6.90 5.35 -9.48
N MET A 141 -6.29 6.36 -10.10
CA MET A 141 -4.89 6.70 -9.89
C MET A 141 -4.67 8.21 -9.88
N ASP A 142 -3.68 8.61 -9.12
CA ASP A 142 -3.11 9.96 -9.10
C ASP A 142 -1.62 9.83 -9.39
N THR A 143 -1.25 10.17 -10.62
CA THR A 143 0.14 10.06 -11.10
C THR A 143 1.04 11.16 -10.53
N VAL A 144 0.48 12.29 -10.09
CA VAL A 144 1.23 13.37 -9.44
C VAL A 144 1.75 12.89 -8.09
N ASN A 145 0.92 12.16 -7.36
CA ASN A 145 1.24 11.68 -6.02
C ASN A 145 1.67 10.21 -5.97
N SER A 146 1.80 9.55 -7.13
CA SER A 146 2.12 8.12 -7.21
C SER A 146 1.16 7.26 -6.40
N ALA A 147 -0.11 7.65 -6.33
CA ALA A 147 -1.15 6.99 -5.54
C ALA A 147 -2.07 6.16 -6.42
N TYR A 148 -2.51 5.02 -5.89
CA TYR A 148 -3.37 4.08 -6.58
C TYR A 148 -4.46 3.57 -5.64
N LEU A 149 -5.67 3.46 -6.15
CA LEU A 149 -6.84 3.02 -5.41
C LEU A 149 -7.67 2.04 -6.25
N MET A 150 -8.07 0.95 -5.62
CA MET A 150 -9.00 -0.05 -6.13
C MET A 150 -10.24 -0.03 -5.25
N ILE A 151 -11.34 0.47 -5.81
CA ILE A 151 -12.62 0.59 -5.13
C ILE A 151 -13.45 -0.64 -5.46
N ASN A 152 -13.88 -1.38 -4.44
CA ASN A 152 -14.66 -2.59 -4.67
C ASN A 152 -16.02 -2.25 -5.29
N ASN A 153 -16.32 -2.84 -6.45
CA ASN A 153 -17.53 -2.56 -7.25
C ASN A 153 -18.82 -2.96 -6.54
N ARG A 154 -18.74 -3.77 -5.47
CA ARG A 154 -19.91 -4.13 -4.63
C ARG A 154 -20.35 -2.99 -3.72
N ASN A 155 -19.57 -1.91 -3.62
CA ASN A 155 -19.98 -0.73 -2.88
C ASN A 155 -21.10 0.03 -3.63
N LYS A 156 -22.12 0.46 -2.89
CA LYS A 156 -23.31 1.12 -3.44
C LYS A 156 -23.02 2.45 -4.15
N SER A 157 -21.94 3.15 -3.76
CA SER A 157 -21.51 4.41 -4.38
C SER A 157 -19.99 4.45 -4.49
N THR A 158 -19.46 3.94 -5.60
CA THR A 158 -18.03 3.97 -5.90
C THR A 158 -17.50 5.41 -6.00
N GLN A 159 -18.32 6.34 -6.51
CA GLN A 159 -17.95 7.75 -6.64
C GLN A 159 -17.85 8.47 -5.28
N ASP A 160 -18.70 8.15 -4.30
CA ASP A 160 -18.59 8.68 -2.94
C ASP A 160 -17.30 8.17 -2.27
N ILE A 161 -17.02 6.86 -2.38
CA ILE A 161 -15.78 6.28 -1.84
C ILE A 161 -14.56 6.93 -2.48
N LEU A 162 -14.58 7.15 -3.80
CA LEU A 162 -13.47 7.82 -4.49
C LEU A 162 -13.26 9.24 -3.96
N SER A 163 -14.33 10.00 -3.80
CA SER A 163 -14.28 11.38 -3.31
C SER A 163 -13.74 11.45 -1.88
N ARG A 164 -14.14 10.51 -1.03
CA ARG A 164 -13.64 10.39 0.35
C ARG A 164 -12.21 9.90 0.41
N ALA A 165 -11.84 8.96 -0.45
CA ALA A 165 -10.47 8.49 -0.57
C ALA A 165 -9.54 9.64 -0.94
N LYS A 166 -9.93 10.51 -1.89
CA LYS A 166 -9.17 11.72 -2.23
C LYS A 166 -8.95 12.63 -1.03
N ILE A 167 -9.99 12.91 -0.25
CA ILE A 167 -9.88 13.70 1.00
C ILE A 167 -8.93 13.03 2.00
N ILE A 168 -9.02 11.70 2.14
CA ILE A 168 -8.14 10.93 3.01
C ILE A 168 -6.68 11.06 2.53
N PHE A 169 -6.42 10.89 1.23
CA PHE A 169 -5.08 11.03 0.65
C PHE A 169 -4.53 12.45 0.82
N GLU A 170 -5.29 13.50 0.51
CA GLU A 170 -4.91 14.90 0.71
C GLU A 170 -4.53 15.17 2.18
N LYS A 171 -5.27 14.61 3.14
CA LYS A 171 -5.00 14.79 4.57
C LYS A 171 -3.85 13.96 5.12
N ILE A 172 -3.59 12.78 4.58
CA ILE A 172 -2.44 11.94 5.00
C ILE A 172 -1.14 12.53 4.47
N TYR A 173 -1.19 13.21 3.33
CA TYR A 173 -0.02 13.77 2.65
C TYR A 173 -0.24 15.27 2.36
N PRO A 174 -0.29 16.12 3.40
CA PRO A 174 -0.53 17.56 3.22
C PRO A 174 0.58 18.29 2.45
N GLU A 175 1.76 17.70 2.32
CA GLU A 175 2.86 18.19 1.48
C GLU A 175 2.58 18.11 -0.04
N MET A 176 1.40 17.63 -0.46
CA MET A 176 0.99 17.50 -1.87
C MET A 176 0.28 18.75 -2.42
N ASN A 177 0.09 19.81 -1.62
CA ASN A 177 -0.56 21.08 -2.01
C ASN A 177 0.41 22.27 -2.08
N MET A 178 1.72 22.04 -2.24
CA MET A 178 2.73 23.10 -2.39
C MET A 178 3.45 23.00 -3.72
#